data_AF-A0A953QS03-F1
#
_entry.id   AF-A0A953QS03-F1
#
_cell.length_a   1.000
_cell.length_b   1.000
_cell.length_c   1.000
_cell.angle_alpha   90.00
_cell.angle_beta   90.00
_cell.angle_gamma   90.00
#
_symmetry.space_group_name_H-M   'P 1'
#
loop_
_entity.id
_entity.type
_entity.pdbx_description
1 polymer ?
#
loop_
_entity_poly.entity_id
_entity_poly.type
_entity_poly.pdbx_seq_one_letter_code
_entity_poly.pdbx_strand_id
1 'polypeptide(L)'
;MMRALRVLPLLIAVAALPQELPRGEIVDNVKCAADQSQSYALYVPSHYSKDRQWSLILAFDARGRGRAPVEQYKAAAEKYGYIVAGSNNSRNGPPQVSLAAAQAMWEDVVKRFSINPKRMYTAGHSGGARIAMKVAIDSNQIAGVFASSAGFPPGHRRSELQFAVFGTAGTEDFNYLEMRQLDQELSSPHRVVVFQGGHTWLPSELAVEAVEWMEVQAMKSGRSARDEALLQKILAARAAQASSQKDEASAWEALNALSTDFQGLTDVSKYAAQAHALQQKKSVLDALNKEHEDQEFEAQIGMELADLQEGLLDGPEARAANFSQLKDRLTRLSQQANGPADSSERRMARRLMSGIFIDSRGVDDQEYQKFVDGLRPPVRN
;
A
#
# COMPACT_ATOMS: atom_id res chain seq x y z
N MET A 1 26.12 12.68 -75.02
CA MET A 1 25.38 11.78 -74.11
C MET A 1 25.65 12.21 -72.68
N MET A 2 24.61 12.70 -71.99
CA MET A 2 24.66 13.32 -70.66
C MET A 2 25.03 12.31 -69.55
N ARG A 3 25.97 12.69 -68.67
CA ARG A 3 26.26 11.99 -67.41
C ARG A 3 25.19 12.36 -66.39
N ALA A 4 24.40 11.38 -65.96
CA ALA A 4 23.41 11.55 -64.91
C ALA A 4 24.11 11.70 -63.55
N LEU A 5 23.90 12.85 -62.91
CA LEU A 5 24.35 13.14 -61.54
C LEU A 5 23.44 12.37 -60.57
N ARG A 6 24.00 11.39 -59.85
CA ARG A 6 23.28 10.70 -58.76
C ARG A 6 23.33 11.57 -57.51
N VAL A 7 22.21 12.17 -57.15
CA VAL A 7 22.02 12.84 -55.85
C VAL A 7 21.70 11.77 -54.82
N LEU A 8 22.58 11.59 -53.84
CA LEU A 8 22.37 10.69 -52.70
C LEU A 8 21.54 11.45 -51.65
N PRO A 9 20.43 10.90 -51.13
CA PRO A 9 19.66 11.58 -50.10
C PRO A 9 20.43 11.51 -48.77
N LEU A 10 20.72 12.68 -48.21
CA LEU A 10 21.28 12.83 -46.86
C LEU A 10 20.15 12.56 -45.86
N LEU A 11 20.15 11.38 -45.23
CA LEU A 11 19.30 11.07 -44.08
C LEU A 11 19.79 11.88 -42.88
N ILE A 12 19.14 13.02 -42.63
CA ILE A 12 19.33 13.77 -41.39
C ILE A 12 18.61 12.99 -40.29
N ALA A 13 19.37 12.30 -39.45
CA ALA A 13 18.86 11.76 -38.20
C ALA A 13 18.48 12.95 -37.30
N VAL A 14 17.20 13.25 -37.20
CA VAL A 14 16.69 14.21 -36.21
C VAL A 14 16.84 13.52 -34.86
N ALA A 15 17.90 13.84 -34.13
CA ALA A 15 18.01 13.49 -32.73
C ALA A 15 16.82 14.15 -32.02
N ALA A 16 15.86 13.34 -31.55
CA ALA A 16 14.77 13.84 -30.73
C ALA A 16 15.39 14.53 -29.50
N LEU A 17 15.13 15.83 -29.35
CA LEU A 17 15.49 16.55 -28.14
C LEU A 17 14.92 15.79 -26.93
N PRO A 18 15.63 15.69 -25.80
CA PRO A 18 15.07 15.09 -24.59
C PRO A 18 13.76 15.81 -24.29
N GLN A 19 12.65 15.06 -24.26
CA GLN A 19 11.36 15.62 -23.89
C GLN A 19 11.50 16.20 -22.46
N GLU A 20 11.51 17.53 -22.34
CA GLU A 20 11.48 18.17 -21.03
C GLU A 20 10.12 17.84 -20.39
N LEU A 21 10.16 17.03 -19.33
CA LEU A 21 8.97 16.64 -18.58
C LEU A 21 8.59 17.79 -17.63
N PRO A 22 7.31 18.21 -17.60
CA PRO A 22 6.87 19.28 -16.72
C PRO A 22 7.08 18.90 -15.24
N ARG A 23 7.36 19.92 -14.43
CA ARG A 23 7.53 19.82 -12.98
C ARG A 23 6.29 20.39 -12.30
N GLY A 24 5.92 19.88 -11.12
CA GLY A 24 4.73 20.32 -10.38
C GLY A 24 3.40 19.79 -10.96
N GLU A 25 3.45 18.99 -12.01
CA GLU A 25 2.30 18.42 -12.70
C GLU A 25 2.44 16.90 -12.83
N ILE A 26 1.29 16.21 -12.93
CA ILE A 26 1.26 14.76 -13.18
C ILE A 26 1.28 14.55 -14.69
N VAL A 27 2.26 13.79 -15.17
CA VAL A 27 2.34 13.32 -16.55
C VAL A 27 1.87 11.88 -16.59
N ASP A 28 0.76 11.58 -17.27
CA ASP A 28 0.14 10.24 -17.19
C ASP A 28 0.89 9.14 -17.93
N ASN A 29 1.65 9.49 -18.98
CA ASN A 29 2.20 8.51 -19.90
C ASN A 29 3.59 8.93 -20.38
N VAL A 30 4.59 8.71 -19.52
CA VAL A 30 6.00 8.77 -19.91
C VAL A 30 6.41 7.41 -20.46
N LYS A 31 6.93 7.36 -21.69
CA LYS A 31 7.44 6.13 -22.30
C LYS A 31 8.87 5.87 -21.87
N CYS A 32 9.17 4.62 -21.47
CA CYS A 32 10.52 4.22 -21.16
C CYS A 32 11.39 4.25 -22.43
N ALA A 33 12.56 4.90 -22.38
CA ALA A 33 13.40 5.12 -23.54
C ALA A 33 13.90 3.79 -24.16
N ALA A 34 14.29 2.84 -23.31
CA ALA A 34 14.81 1.53 -23.72
C ALA A 34 13.72 0.55 -24.19
N ASP A 35 12.47 0.72 -23.75
CA ASP A 35 11.34 -0.12 -24.13
C ASP A 35 10.06 0.71 -24.18
N GLN A 36 9.66 1.13 -25.39
CA GLN A 36 8.49 1.98 -25.63
C GLN A 36 7.14 1.27 -25.34
N SER A 37 7.15 -0.05 -25.14
CA SER A 37 5.97 -0.79 -24.67
C SER A 37 5.68 -0.53 -23.18
N GLN A 38 6.68 -0.08 -22.43
CA GLN A 38 6.58 0.26 -21.02
C GLN A 38 6.33 1.75 -20.85
N SER A 39 5.50 2.08 -19.86
CA SER A 39 5.13 3.45 -19.54
C SER A 39 4.77 3.62 -18.08
N TYR A 40 4.82 4.85 -17.62
CA TYR A 40 4.49 5.20 -16.24
C TYR A 40 3.89 6.60 -16.16
N ALA A 41 3.05 6.82 -15.15
CA ALA A 41 2.69 8.15 -14.70
C ALA A 41 3.81 8.71 -13.81
N LEU A 42 4.06 10.01 -13.90
CA LEU A 42 5.19 10.66 -13.24
C LEU A 42 4.76 11.95 -12.55
N TYR A 43 5.27 12.15 -11.34
CA TYR A 43 5.33 13.45 -10.71
C TYR A 43 6.77 13.81 -10.36
N VAL A 44 7.21 14.97 -10.84
CA VAL A 44 8.48 15.59 -10.48
C VAL A 44 8.16 16.87 -9.71
N PRO A 45 8.70 17.07 -8.50
CA PRO A 45 8.41 18.27 -7.72
C PRO A 45 8.74 19.55 -8.47
N SER A 46 7.95 20.61 -8.26
CA SER A 46 8.10 21.90 -8.96
C SER A 46 9.51 22.51 -8.81
N HIS A 47 10.12 22.28 -7.64
CA HIS A 47 11.43 22.75 -7.24
C HIS A 47 12.56 21.75 -7.57
N TYR A 48 12.33 20.80 -8.49
CA TYR A 48 13.35 19.86 -8.95
C TYR A 48 14.57 20.57 -9.57
N SER A 49 15.77 20.16 -9.15
CA SER A 49 17.04 20.56 -9.76
C SER A 49 18.02 19.38 -9.81
N LYS A 50 18.94 19.42 -10.77
CA LYS A 50 20.00 18.40 -10.91
C LYS A 50 21.15 18.58 -9.92
N ASP A 51 21.21 19.72 -9.22
CA ASP A 51 22.30 20.08 -8.30
C ASP A 51 22.24 19.34 -6.95
N ARG A 52 21.15 18.62 -6.70
CA ARG A 52 20.99 17.71 -5.57
C ARG A 52 20.42 16.37 -6.00
N GLN A 53 20.50 15.39 -5.12
CA GLN A 53 19.87 14.08 -5.33
C GLN A 53 18.48 14.05 -4.67
N TRP A 54 17.55 13.30 -5.27
CA TRP A 54 16.15 13.22 -4.88
C TRP A 54 15.75 11.82 -4.45
N SER A 55 14.77 11.72 -3.55
CA SER A 55 14.17 10.44 -3.18
C SER A 55 13.25 9.95 -4.31
N LEU A 56 13.07 8.63 -4.43
CA LEU A 56 12.23 8.02 -5.47
C LEU A 56 11.21 7.04 -4.87
N ILE A 57 9.95 7.16 -5.28
CA ILE A 57 8.92 6.13 -5.08
C ILE A 57 8.57 5.49 -6.42
N LEU A 58 8.82 4.19 -6.54
CA LEU A 58 8.30 3.35 -7.62
C LEU A 58 6.98 2.72 -7.18
N ALA A 59 5.88 3.00 -7.87
CA ALA A 59 4.55 2.63 -7.41
C ALA A 59 3.82 1.65 -8.34
N PHE A 60 3.06 0.74 -7.74
CA PHE A 60 2.37 -0.36 -8.44
C PHE A 60 0.90 -0.46 -8.01
N ASP A 61 -0.02 -0.16 -8.93
CA ASP A 61 -1.45 -0.37 -8.73
C ASP A 61 -1.85 -1.76 -9.23
N ALA A 62 -2.71 -2.47 -8.50
CA ALA A 62 -3.17 -3.83 -8.86
C ALA A 62 -3.82 -3.92 -10.26
N ARG A 63 -4.26 -2.79 -10.84
CA ARG A 63 -4.90 -2.73 -12.16
C ARG A 63 -4.03 -2.03 -13.23
N GLY A 64 -2.78 -1.70 -12.94
CA GLY A 64 -1.90 -0.98 -13.88
C GLY A 64 -2.29 0.48 -14.09
N ARG A 65 -2.93 1.11 -13.10
CA ARG A 65 -3.29 2.53 -13.14
C ARG A 65 -2.18 3.34 -12.49
N GLY A 66 -1.14 3.67 -13.25
CA GLY A 66 0.03 4.39 -12.72
C GLY A 66 -0.29 5.73 -12.08
N ARG A 67 -1.32 6.44 -12.58
CA ARG A 67 -1.77 7.73 -12.04
C ARG A 67 -2.26 7.63 -10.59
N ALA A 68 -2.90 6.52 -10.20
CA ALA A 68 -3.54 6.38 -8.89
C ALA A 68 -2.57 6.60 -7.71
N PRO A 69 -1.41 5.92 -7.63
CA PRO A 69 -0.43 6.23 -6.58
C PRO A 69 0.21 7.61 -6.75
N VAL A 70 0.45 8.08 -7.97
CA VAL A 70 1.06 9.40 -8.19
C VAL A 70 0.19 10.50 -7.62
N GLU A 71 -1.14 10.41 -7.74
CA GLU A 71 -2.08 11.34 -7.11
C GLU A 71 -2.00 11.30 -5.59
N GLN A 72 -1.96 10.11 -4.97
CA GLN A 72 -1.91 10.02 -3.50
C GLN A 72 -0.61 10.60 -2.94
N TYR A 73 0.53 10.30 -3.57
CA TYR A 73 1.83 10.75 -3.08
C TYR A 73 2.22 12.16 -3.55
N LYS A 74 1.46 12.82 -4.44
CA LYS A 74 1.81 14.15 -4.99
C LYS A 74 2.12 15.17 -3.90
N ALA A 75 1.23 15.29 -2.90
CA ALA A 75 1.39 16.28 -1.82
C ALA A 75 2.65 16.01 -0.99
N ALA A 76 2.91 14.75 -0.66
CA ALA A 76 4.10 14.32 0.07
C ALA A 76 5.38 14.57 -0.76
N ALA A 77 5.31 14.27 -2.05
CA ALA A 77 6.40 14.42 -3.00
C ALA A 77 6.82 15.88 -3.19
N GLU A 78 5.85 16.78 -3.32
CA GLU A 78 6.12 18.23 -3.39
C GLU A 78 6.69 18.76 -2.07
N LYS A 79 6.21 18.27 -0.93
CA LYS A 79 6.64 18.76 0.38
C LYS A 79 8.05 18.28 0.77
N TYR A 80 8.38 17.03 0.45
CA TYR A 80 9.59 16.36 0.95
C TYR A 80 10.64 16.06 -0.13
N GLY A 81 10.36 16.39 -1.38
CA GLY A 81 11.32 16.21 -2.47
C GLY A 81 11.46 14.76 -2.92
N TYR A 82 10.33 14.13 -3.23
CA TYR A 82 10.29 12.80 -3.85
C TYR A 82 9.86 12.91 -5.30
N ILE A 83 10.48 12.12 -6.17
CA ILE A 83 9.93 11.80 -7.48
C ILE A 83 9.04 10.57 -7.32
N VAL A 84 7.87 10.56 -7.95
CA VAL A 84 6.93 9.43 -7.90
C VAL A 84 6.69 8.93 -9.31
N ALA A 85 7.00 7.66 -9.57
CA ALA A 85 6.75 7.00 -10.84
C ALA A 85 5.82 5.81 -10.61
N GLY A 86 4.60 5.87 -11.15
CA GLY A 86 3.61 4.80 -11.06
C GLY A 86 3.50 4.03 -12.37
N SER A 87 3.72 2.71 -12.34
CA SER A 87 3.69 1.89 -13.55
C SER A 87 2.29 1.83 -14.18
N ASN A 88 2.21 2.03 -15.50
CA ASN A 88 0.98 1.81 -16.28
C ASN A 88 0.87 0.36 -16.80
N ASN A 89 1.86 -0.48 -16.51
CA ASN A 89 2.00 -1.82 -17.10
C ASN A 89 1.88 -2.93 -16.05
N SER A 90 2.50 -2.74 -14.87
CA SER A 90 2.41 -3.65 -13.72
C SER A 90 0.97 -3.80 -13.24
N ARG A 91 0.45 -5.02 -13.20
CA ARG A 91 -0.94 -5.33 -12.82
C ARG A 91 -1.03 -6.75 -12.26
N ASN A 92 -2.14 -7.07 -11.61
CA ASN A 92 -2.42 -8.43 -11.16
C ASN A 92 -2.39 -9.40 -12.36
N GLY A 93 -1.80 -10.58 -12.15
CA GLY A 93 -1.51 -11.55 -13.20
C GLY A 93 -0.11 -12.14 -13.02
N PRO A 94 0.53 -12.61 -14.11
CA PRO A 94 1.88 -13.17 -14.04
C PRO A 94 2.89 -12.18 -13.46
N PRO A 95 3.59 -12.51 -12.36
CA PRO A 95 4.52 -11.58 -11.69
C PRO A 95 5.63 -11.04 -12.60
N GLN A 96 6.04 -11.81 -13.61
CA GLN A 96 7.10 -11.44 -14.55
C GLN A 96 6.76 -10.18 -15.34
N VAL A 97 5.48 -9.96 -15.66
CA VAL A 97 5.02 -8.74 -16.36
C VAL A 97 5.26 -7.52 -15.47
N SER A 98 4.90 -7.62 -14.20
CA SER A 98 5.06 -6.53 -13.23
C SER A 98 6.52 -6.28 -12.88
N LEU A 99 7.34 -7.31 -12.76
CA LEU A 99 8.79 -7.18 -12.51
C LEU A 99 9.52 -6.58 -13.72
N ALA A 100 9.17 -6.96 -14.95
CA ALA A 100 9.72 -6.34 -16.16
C ALA A 100 9.34 -4.85 -16.26
N ALA A 101 8.08 -4.52 -15.96
CA ALA A 101 7.62 -3.13 -15.91
C ALA A 101 8.34 -2.32 -14.83
N ALA A 102 8.53 -2.90 -13.64
CA ALA A 102 9.29 -2.27 -12.55
C ALA A 102 10.72 -1.97 -12.98
N GLN A 103 11.41 -2.93 -13.58
CA GLN A 103 12.79 -2.77 -14.07
C GLN A 103 12.91 -1.68 -15.14
N ALA A 104 12.04 -1.72 -16.15
CA ALA A 104 12.08 -0.74 -17.25
C ALA A 104 11.80 0.70 -16.75
N MET A 105 10.82 0.86 -15.85
CA MET A 105 10.51 2.15 -15.23
C MET A 105 11.67 2.64 -14.37
N TRP A 106 12.22 1.77 -13.53
CA TRP A 106 13.37 2.07 -12.69
C TRP A 106 14.57 2.57 -13.51
N GLU A 107 14.99 1.82 -14.53
CA GLU A 107 16.13 2.17 -15.38
C GLU A 107 15.93 3.50 -16.11
N ASP A 108 14.71 3.78 -16.55
CA ASP A 108 14.40 5.02 -17.25
C ASP A 108 14.43 6.22 -16.30
N VAL A 109 13.82 6.10 -15.12
CA VAL A 109 13.77 7.18 -14.11
C VAL A 109 15.17 7.55 -13.62
N VAL A 110 16.01 6.58 -13.26
CA VAL A 110 17.36 6.87 -12.73
C VAL A 110 18.32 7.43 -13.78
N LYS A 111 18.07 7.18 -15.08
CA LYS A 111 18.82 7.81 -16.17
C LYS A 111 18.38 9.26 -16.40
N ARG A 112 17.09 9.58 -16.18
CA ARG A 112 16.53 10.92 -16.39
C ARG A 112 16.81 11.89 -15.26
N PHE A 113 16.78 11.40 -14.02
CA PHE A 113 16.79 12.24 -12.83
C PHE A 113 17.96 11.93 -11.89
N SER A 114 18.46 12.96 -11.21
CA SER A 114 19.40 12.84 -10.08
C SER A 114 18.72 12.19 -8.87
N ILE A 115 18.84 10.87 -8.73
CA ILE A 115 18.26 10.07 -7.64
C ILE A 115 19.32 9.76 -6.59
N ASN A 116 18.94 9.79 -5.31
CA ASN A 116 19.79 9.32 -4.21
C ASN A 116 19.64 7.78 -4.08
N PRO A 117 20.70 6.99 -4.34
CA PRO A 117 20.63 5.53 -4.33
C PRO A 117 20.35 4.93 -2.93
N LYS A 118 20.41 5.74 -1.86
CA LYS A 118 20.06 5.31 -0.49
C LYS A 118 18.62 5.65 -0.10
N ARG A 119 17.87 6.37 -0.94
CA ARG A 119 16.54 6.93 -0.63
C ARG A 119 15.53 6.52 -1.71
N MET A 120 15.41 5.23 -1.92
CA MET A 120 14.54 4.65 -2.95
C MET A 120 13.55 3.72 -2.31
N TYR A 121 12.31 3.86 -2.74
CA TYR A 121 11.17 3.27 -2.08
C TYR A 121 10.28 2.62 -3.12
N THR A 122 9.52 1.64 -2.68
CA THR A 122 8.43 1.10 -3.49
C THR A 122 7.11 1.35 -2.79
N ALA A 123 6.04 1.51 -3.56
CA ALA A 123 4.69 1.65 -3.05
C ALA A 123 3.75 0.71 -3.82
N GLY A 124 2.75 0.16 -3.16
CA GLY A 124 1.79 -0.68 -3.88
C GLY A 124 0.45 -0.80 -3.18
N HIS A 125 -0.58 -1.11 -3.97
CA HIS A 125 -1.91 -1.43 -3.47
C HIS A 125 -2.30 -2.87 -3.84
N SER A 126 -2.75 -3.65 -2.86
CA SER A 126 -3.23 -5.01 -3.05
C SER A 126 -2.16 -5.89 -3.73
N GLY A 127 -2.45 -6.55 -4.84
CA GLY A 127 -1.42 -7.28 -5.60
C GLY A 127 -0.22 -6.42 -6.04
N GLY A 128 -0.40 -5.11 -6.21
CA GLY A 128 0.69 -4.15 -6.40
C GLY A 128 1.58 -3.98 -5.17
N ALA A 129 1.03 -4.06 -3.95
CA ALA A 129 1.81 -4.06 -2.71
C ALA A 129 2.70 -5.30 -2.62
N ARG A 130 2.18 -6.46 -3.04
CA ARG A 130 2.96 -7.70 -3.15
C ARG A 130 4.13 -7.55 -4.13
N ILE A 131 3.93 -6.84 -5.26
CA ILE A 131 5.01 -6.49 -6.20
C ILE A 131 6.01 -5.52 -5.56
N ALA A 132 5.55 -4.47 -4.89
CA ALA A 132 6.42 -3.52 -4.18
C ALA A 132 7.34 -4.24 -3.18
N MET A 133 6.75 -5.11 -2.36
CA MET A 133 7.46 -5.93 -1.40
C MET A 133 8.42 -6.92 -2.07
N LYS A 134 8.03 -7.55 -3.19
CA LYS A 134 8.92 -8.44 -3.97
C LYS A 134 10.14 -7.70 -4.49
N VAL A 135 9.94 -6.52 -5.10
CA VAL A 135 11.03 -5.67 -5.62
C VAL A 135 11.99 -5.29 -4.50
N ALA A 136 11.47 -4.96 -3.31
CA ALA A 136 12.29 -4.64 -2.15
C ALA A 136 13.05 -5.85 -1.59
N ILE A 137 12.42 -7.04 -1.55
CA ILE A 137 13.07 -8.28 -1.11
C ILE A 137 14.21 -8.69 -2.04
N ASP A 138 14.05 -8.49 -3.34
CA ASP A 138 15.03 -8.87 -4.35
C ASP A 138 16.14 -7.83 -4.54
N SER A 139 16.05 -6.66 -3.90
CA SER A 139 16.94 -5.52 -4.11
C SER A 139 17.56 -5.01 -2.82
N ASN A 140 18.88 -4.81 -2.83
CA ASN A 140 19.60 -4.17 -1.72
C ASN A 140 19.53 -2.63 -1.77
N GLN A 141 18.80 -2.06 -2.73
CA GLN A 141 18.75 -0.60 -2.93
C GLN A 141 17.46 0.06 -2.41
N ILE A 142 16.46 -0.73 -2.02
CA ILE A 142 15.19 -0.21 -1.50
C ILE A 142 15.33 0.06 0.00
N ALA A 143 15.11 1.31 0.40
CA ALA A 143 15.16 1.77 1.79
C ALA A 143 13.86 1.52 2.55
N GLY A 144 12.72 1.47 1.85
CA GLY A 144 11.44 1.17 2.45
C GLY A 144 10.31 0.88 1.46
N VAL A 145 9.23 0.32 1.99
CA VAL A 145 8.02 -0.06 1.25
C VAL A 145 6.81 0.61 1.86
N PHE A 146 5.97 1.20 1.01
CA PHE A 146 4.62 1.62 1.37
C PHE A 146 3.61 0.57 0.90
N ALA A 147 3.02 -0.18 1.82
CA ALA A 147 2.19 -1.34 1.53
C ALA A 147 0.73 -1.06 1.86
N SER A 148 -0.09 -0.75 0.86
CA SER A 148 -1.53 -0.55 1.04
C SER A 148 -2.32 -1.82 0.75
N SER A 149 -3.10 -2.28 1.73
CA SER A 149 -4.09 -3.36 1.56
C SER A 149 -3.51 -4.72 1.14
N ALA A 150 -2.24 -4.98 1.40
CA ALA A 150 -1.59 -6.30 1.32
C ALA A 150 -0.11 -6.19 1.74
N GLY A 151 0.44 -7.28 2.25
CA GLY A 151 1.84 -7.39 2.66
C GLY A 151 2.68 -8.20 1.68
N PHE A 152 3.20 -9.34 2.14
CA PHE A 152 4.17 -10.16 1.41
C PHE A 152 3.58 -10.86 0.18
N PRO A 153 4.35 -11.09 -0.89
CA PRO A 153 3.95 -12.08 -1.89
C PRO A 153 3.87 -13.48 -1.26
N PRO A 154 3.00 -14.38 -1.77
CA PRO A 154 2.88 -15.74 -1.25
C PRO A 154 4.24 -16.44 -1.14
N GLY A 155 4.49 -17.14 -0.04
CA GLY A 155 5.75 -17.86 0.21
C GLY A 155 6.96 -16.98 0.58
N HIS A 156 6.80 -15.67 0.74
CA HIS A 156 7.90 -14.74 1.06
C HIS A 156 7.76 -14.07 2.43
N ARG A 157 6.91 -14.62 3.30
CA ARG A 157 6.71 -14.14 4.67
C ARG A 157 8.03 -14.18 5.45
N ARG A 158 8.34 -13.10 6.17
CA ARG A 158 9.55 -12.94 6.99
C ARG A 158 9.23 -12.06 8.19
N SER A 159 9.89 -12.31 9.33
CA SER A 159 9.84 -11.44 10.50
C SER A 159 10.85 -10.29 10.42
N GLU A 160 11.94 -10.44 9.67
CA GLU A 160 13.00 -9.44 9.55
C GLU A 160 13.22 -8.99 8.10
N LEU A 161 13.31 -7.67 7.90
CA LEU A 161 13.55 -7.03 6.61
C LEU A 161 14.73 -6.05 6.69
N GLN A 162 15.42 -5.89 5.56
CA GLN A 162 16.54 -4.94 5.40
C GLN A 162 16.08 -3.50 5.09
N PHE A 163 14.76 -3.30 5.02
CA PHE A 163 14.10 -2.07 4.65
C PHE A 163 12.91 -1.83 5.58
N ALA A 164 12.49 -0.57 5.70
CA ALA A 164 11.39 -0.18 6.56
C ALA A 164 10.03 -0.40 5.87
N VAL A 165 8.95 -0.68 6.63
CA VAL A 165 7.61 -0.89 6.04
C VAL A 165 6.58 0.06 6.67
N PHE A 166 5.92 0.86 5.84
CA PHE A 166 4.71 1.58 6.26
C PHE A 166 3.50 0.92 5.61
N GLY A 167 2.72 0.18 6.41
CA GLY A 167 1.54 -0.54 5.97
C GLY A 167 0.26 0.26 6.21
N THR A 168 -0.75 0.06 5.37
CA THR A 168 -2.09 0.64 5.58
C THR A 168 -3.21 -0.33 5.24
N ALA A 169 -4.30 -0.29 5.98
CA ALA A 169 -5.54 -0.98 5.62
C ALA A 169 -6.77 -0.09 5.90
N GLY A 170 -7.82 -0.25 5.10
CA GLY A 170 -9.12 0.30 5.45
C GLY A 170 -9.79 -0.50 6.57
N THR A 171 -10.65 0.14 7.36
CA THR A 171 -11.50 -0.53 8.36
C THR A 171 -12.43 -1.60 7.75
N GLU A 172 -12.77 -1.51 6.48
CA GLU A 172 -13.62 -2.46 5.73
C GLU A 172 -12.82 -3.19 4.63
N ASP A 173 -11.50 -3.23 4.75
CA ASP A 173 -10.61 -3.94 3.83
C ASP A 173 -10.60 -5.44 4.11
N PHE A 174 -10.83 -6.28 3.10
CA PHE A 174 -10.77 -7.73 3.26
C PHE A 174 -9.37 -8.25 3.64
N ASN A 175 -8.31 -7.45 3.39
CA ASN A 175 -6.94 -7.74 3.83
C ASN A 175 -6.60 -7.09 5.18
N TYR A 176 -7.59 -6.64 5.95
CA TYR A 176 -7.38 -6.06 7.28
C TYR A 176 -6.56 -6.99 8.20
N LEU A 177 -6.98 -8.25 8.33
CA LEU A 177 -6.29 -9.22 9.18
C LEU A 177 -4.88 -9.52 8.66
N GLU A 178 -4.67 -9.57 7.34
CA GLU A 178 -3.33 -9.72 6.75
C GLU A 178 -2.40 -8.59 7.22
N MET A 179 -2.89 -7.35 7.21
CA MET A 179 -2.09 -6.19 7.62
C MET A 179 -1.86 -6.14 9.13
N ARG A 180 -2.84 -6.56 9.94
CA ARG A 180 -2.65 -6.71 11.40
C ARG A 180 -1.62 -7.79 11.72
N GLN A 181 -1.65 -8.91 11.01
CA GLN A 181 -0.67 -9.98 11.18
C GLN A 181 0.73 -9.55 10.75
N LEU A 182 0.85 -8.76 9.67
CA LEU A 182 2.12 -8.16 9.27
C LEU A 182 2.73 -7.27 10.37
N ASP A 183 1.91 -6.46 11.04
CA ASP A 183 2.34 -5.59 12.15
C ASP A 183 2.80 -6.41 13.37
N GLN A 184 2.14 -7.54 13.65
CA GLN A 184 2.50 -8.41 14.78
C GLN A 184 3.79 -9.20 14.55
N GLU A 185 4.11 -9.53 13.30
CA GLU A 185 5.20 -10.45 12.98
C GLU A 185 6.53 -9.77 12.63
N LEU A 186 6.47 -8.54 12.12
CA LEU A 186 7.67 -7.81 11.78
C LEU A 186 8.42 -7.34 13.04
N SER A 187 9.73 -7.55 13.07
CA SER A 187 10.63 -6.97 14.09
C SER A 187 11.49 -5.85 13.52
N SER A 188 11.68 -5.82 12.19
CA SER A 188 12.32 -4.69 11.50
C SER A 188 11.46 -3.41 11.60
N PRO A 189 12.02 -2.20 11.44
CA PRO A 189 11.26 -0.96 11.52
C PRO A 189 10.02 -0.98 10.62
N HIS A 190 8.85 -0.96 11.23
CA HIS A 190 7.58 -0.99 10.52
C HIS A 190 6.53 -0.19 11.28
N ARG A 191 5.45 0.11 10.58
CA ARG A 191 4.26 0.70 11.16
C ARG A 191 3.05 0.41 10.28
N VAL A 192 2.00 -0.18 10.84
CA VAL A 192 0.72 -0.33 10.15
C VAL A 192 -0.30 0.69 10.68
N VAL A 193 -1.00 1.38 9.77
CA VAL A 193 -2.07 2.34 10.11
C VAL A 193 -3.38 1.90 9.48
N VAL A 194 -4.42 1.79 10.32
CA VAL A 194 -5.79 1.55 9.87
C VAL A 194 -6.52 2.88 9.73
N PHE A 195 -7.20 3.08 8.59
CA PHE A 195 -7.98 4.29 8.32
C PHE A 195 -9.43 3.95 7.94
N GLN A 196 -10.34 4.91 8.08
CA GLN A 196 -11.72 4.71 7.63
C GLN A 196 -11.76 4.57 6.11
N GLY A 197 -12.14 3.39 5.63
CA GLY A 197 -12.12 3.08 4.21
C GLY A 197 -12.25 1.58 3.95
N GLY A 198 -12.30 1.20 2.68
CA GLY A 198 -12.29 -0.20 2.25
C GLY A 198 -10.95 -0.59 1.63
N HIS A 199 -11.00 -1.47 0.63
CA HIS A 199 -9.83 -1.94 -0.11
C HIS A 199 -9.32 -0.91 -1.14
N THR A 200 -8.67 0.15 -0.66
CA THR A 200 -8.22 1.31 -1.46
C THR A 200 -6.79 1.73 -1.11
N TRP A 201 -6.16 2.50 -1.99
CA TRP A 201 -4.95 3.25 -1.62
C TRP A 201 -5.20 4.13 -0.40
N LEU A 202 -4.15 4.33 0.41
CA LEU A 202 -4.15 5.33 1.47
C LEU A 202 -4.53 6.72 0.92
N PRO A 203 -5.27 7.55 1.69
CA PRO A 203 -5.57 8.91 1.31
C PRO A 203 -4.29 9.78 1.30
N SER A 204 -4.32 10.89 0.55
CA SER A 204 -3.13 11.72 0.34
C SER A 204 -2.55 12.28 1.64
N GLU A 205 -3.39 12.61 2.63
CA GLU A 205 -2.94 13.06 3.95
C GLU A 205 -2.15 11.96 4.67
N LEU A 206 -2.60 10.71 4.59
CA LEU A 206 -1.88 9.57 5.16
C LEU A 206 -0.62 9.24 4.36
N ALA A 207 -0.59 9.50 3.05
CA ALA A 207 0.64 9.40 2.26
C ALA A 207 1.71 10.42 2.71
N VAL A 208 1.30 11.63 3.12
CA VAL A 208 2.20 12.62 3.74
C VAL A 208 2.74 12.09 5.07
N GLU A 209 1.89 11.55 5.95
CA GLU A 209 2.34 10.94 7.21
C GLU A 209 3.30 9.76 6.98
N ALA A 210 3.03 8.93 5.97
CA ALA A 210 3.88 7.80 5.63
C ALA A 210 5.27 8.25 5.17
N VAL A 211 5.35 9.28 4.31
CA VAL A 211 6.63 9.85 3.89
C VAL A 211 7.37 10.50 5.05
N GLU A 212 6.66 11.21 5.94
CA GLU A 212 7.23 11.76 7.17
C GLU A 212 7.85 10.66 8.04
N TRP A 213 7.16 9.53 8.18
CA TRP A 213 7.70 8.37 8.88
C TRP A 213 8.97 7.83 8.20
N MET A 214 9.00 7.75 6.87
CA MET A 214 10.20 7.34 6.13
C MET A 214 11.36 8.32 6.27
N GLU A 215 11.12 9.63 6.43
CA GLU A 215 12.17 10.61 6.77
C GLU A 215 12.77 10.30 8.15
N VAL A 216 11.93 10.03 9.14
CA VAL A 216 12.38 9.66 10.49
C VAL A 216 13.23 8.38 10.44
N GLN A 217 12.77 7.34 9.73
CA GLN A 217 13.54 6.09 9.59
C GLN A 217 14.85 6.29 8.82
N ALA A 218 14.87 7.16 7.82
CA ALA A 218 16.09 7.47 7.08
C ALA A 218 17.13 8.18 7.97
N MET A 219 16.70 9.05 8.89
CA MET A 219 17.60 9.64 9.88
C MET A 219 18.10 8.62 10.89
N LYS A 220 17.22 7.74 11.42
CA LYS A 220 17.61 6.66 12.36
C LYS A 220 18.65 5.72 11.77
N SER A 221 18.49 5.38 10.50
CA SER A 221 19.34 4.41 9.80
C SER A 221 20.54 5.04 9.08
N GLY A 222 20.79 6.34 9.25
CA GLY A 222 21.91 7.06 8.63
C GLY A 222 21.83 7.20 7.11
N ARG A 223 20.64 7.02 6.51
CA ARG A 223 20.39 7.19 5.07
C ARG A 223 20.19 8.66 4.67
N SER A 224 19.90 9.51 5.63
CA SER A 224 19.93 10.97 5.50
C SER A 224 20.63 11.61 6.70
N ALA A 225 21.17 12.82 6.49
CA ALA A 225 21.63 13.65 7.59
C ALA A 225 20.46 13.93 8.53
N ARG A 226 20.77 14.07 9.82
CA ARG A 226 19.79 14.47 10.84
C ARG A 226 19.37 15.92 10.58
N ASP A 227 18.07 16.13 10.42
CA ASP A 227 17.44 17.45 10.33
C ASP A 227 16.59 17.67 11.57
N GLU A 228 17.13 18.43 12.53
CA GLU A 228 16.46 18.67 13.81
C GLU A 228 15.16 19.46 13.64
N ALA A 229 15.11 20.42 12.71
CA ALA A 229 13.92 21.23 12.50
C ALA A 229 12.78 20.38 11.93
N LEU A 230 13.09 19.50 10.98
CA LEU A 230 12.11 18.55 10.44
C LEU A 230 11.65 17.55 11.51
N LEU A 231 12.56 16.99 12.30
CA LEU A 231 12.21 16.06 13.38
C LEU A 231 11.24 16.70 14.39
N GLN A 232 11.54 17.91 14.86
CA GLN A 232 10.67 18.61 15.81
C GLN A 232 9.32 18.96 15.19
N LYS A 233 9.28 19.32 13.90
CA LYS A 233 8.03 19.58 13.18
C LYS A 233 7.15 18.34 13.09
N ILE A 234 7.70 17.20 12.70
CA ILE A 234 6.95 15.94 12.62
C ILE A 234 6.51 15.52 14.03
N LEU A 235 7.41 15.54 15.03
CA LEU A 235 7.09 15.19 16.41
C LEU A 235 5.92 16.03 16.96
N ALA A 236 5.95 17.34 16.76
CA ALA A 236 4.89 18.25 17.21
C ALA A 236 3.54 17.94 16.53
N ALA A 237 3.54 17.68 15.22
CA ALA A 237 2.33 17.30 14.49
C ALA A 237 1.75 15.97 15.00
N ARG A 238 2.60 14.97 15.23
CA ARG A 238 2.23 13.65 15.78
C ARG A 238 1.69 13.76 17.20
N ALA A 239 2.29 14.61 18.03
CA ALA A 239 1.81 14.87 19.39
C ALA A 239 0.45 15.58 19.41
N ALA A 240 0.23 16.52 18.49
CA ALA A 240 -1.06 17.18 18.32
C ALA A 240 -2.14 16.20 17.85
N GLN A 241 -1.81 15.33 16.88
CA GLN A 241 -2.70 14.24 16.43
C GLN A 241 -3.09 13.33 17.59
N ALA A 242 -2.12 12.89 18.40
CA ALA A 242 -2.38 12.04 19.57
C ALA A 242 -3.28 12.73 20.61
N SER A 243 -3.09 14.03 20.83
CA SER A 243 -3.91 14.83 21.76
C SER A 243 -5.33 15.10 21.24
N SER A 244 -5.56 14.96 19.93
CA SER A 244 -6.87 15.20 19.29
C SER A 244 -7.77 13.96 19.21
N GLN A 245 -7.27 12.81 19.66
CA GLN A 245 -8.02 11.56 19.62
C GLN A 245 -9.24 11.62 20.55
N LYS A 246 -10.36 11.05 20.08
CA LYS A 246 -11.65 11.12 20.77
C LYS A 246 -11.77 10.12 21.91
N ASP A 247 -11.01 9.04 21.85
CA ASP A 247 -11.01 7.97 22.82
C ASP A 247 -9.59 7.65 23.31
N GLU A 248 -9.52 7.04 24.48
CA GLU A 248 -8.26 6.79 25.18
C GLU A 248 -7.40 5.71 24.50
N ALA A 249 -8.01 4.77 23.78
CA ALA A 249 -7.29 3.69 23.10
C ALA A 249 -6.58 4.23 21.84
N SER A 250 -7.26 5.03 21.04
CA SER A 250 -6.67 5.73 19.90
C SER A 250 -5.57 6.72 20.35
N ALA A 251 -5.77 7.41 21.47
CA ALA A 251 -4.75 8.28 22.06
C ALA A 251 -3.51 7.48 22.50
N TRP A 252 -3.73 6.32 23.13
CA TRP A 252 -2.66 5.40 23.51
C TRP A 252 -1.88 4.89 22.30
N GLU A 253 -2.56 4.40 21.25
CA GLU A 253 -1.93 3.88 20.03
C GLU A 253 -1.06 4.96 19.37
N ALA A 254 -1.59 6.18 19.25
CA ALA A 254 -0.87 7.31 18.66
C ALA A 254 0.38 7.71 19.47
N LEU A 255 0.29 7.76 20.81
CA LEU A 255 1.42 8.06 21.69
C LEU A 255 2.46 6.94 21.69
N ASN A 256 2.03 5.69 21.74
CA ASN A 256 2.91 4.52 21.70
C ASN A 256 3.70 4.49 20.39
N ALA A 257 3.02 4.64 19.25
CA ALA A 257 3.68 4.70 17.95
C ALA A 257 4.66 5.88 17.86
N LEU A 258 4.27 7.07 18.34
CA LEU A 258 5.15 8.25 18.38
C LEU A 258 6.42 7.96 19.20
N SER A 259 6.27 7.39 20.40
CA SER A 259 7.42 7.04 21.24
C SER A 259 8.36 6.05 20.56
N THR A 260 7.85 4.98 19.96
CA THR A 260 8.64 3.98 19.24
C THR A 260 9.35 4.58 18.02
N ASP A 261 8.62 5.37 17.21
CA ASP A 261 9.12 5.95 15.97
C ASP A 261 10.32 6.88 16.24
N PHE A 262 10.22 7.72 17.27
CA PHE A 262 11.21 8.75 17.59
C PHE A 262 12.29 8.31 18.59
N GLN A 263 12.18 7.12 19.18
CA GLN A 263 13.17 6.59 20.12
C GLN A 263 14.58 6.60 19.52
N GLY A 264 15.55 7.12 20.27
CA GLY A 264 16.95 7.24 19.87
C GLY A 264 17.27 8.49 19.01
N LEU A 265 16.26 9.23 18.55
CA LEU A 265 16.47 10.51 17.86
C LEU A 265 16.27 11.71 18.78
N THR A 266 15.24 11.70 19.62
CA THR A 266 14.88 12.80 20.52
C THR A 266 14.35 12.25 21.83
N ASP A 267 14.26 13.10 22.86
CA ASP A 267 13.61 12.71 24.11
C ASP A 267 12.10 12.52 23.89
N VAL A 268 11.64 11.30 24.13
CA VAL A 268 10.24 10.87 24.02
C VAL A 268 9.65 10.45 25.37
N SER A 269 10.39 10.66 26.47
CA SER A 269 10.05 10.13 27.80
C SER A 269 8.67 10.60 28.28
N LYS A 270 8.32 11.86 27.98
CA LYS A 270 6.99 12.41 28.26
C LYS A 270 5.87 11.61 27.57
N TYR A 271 6.03 11.34 26.28
CA TYR A 271 5.02 10.62 25.50
C TYR A 271 4.94 9.15 25.92
N ALA A 272 6.08 8.52 26.21
CA ALA A 272 6.15 7.15 26.68
C ALA A 272 5.46 6.99 28.05
N ALA A 273 5.65 7.95 28.96
CA ALA A 273 4.96 7.96 30.25
C ALA A 273 3.44 8.15 30.10
N GLN A 274 2.99 9.00 29.16
CA GLN A 274 1.56 9.17 28.86
C GLN A 274 0.95 7.91 28.24
N ALA A 275 1.64 7.28 27.28
CA ALA A 275 1.22 5.99 26.72
C ALA A 275 1.11 4.93 27.81
N HIS A 276 2.14 4.78 28.65
CA HIS A 276 2.10 3.83 29.76
C HIS A 276 0.93 4.10 30.72
N ALA A 277 0.65 5.36 31.07
CA ALA A 277 -0.48 5.70 31.93
C ALA A 277 -1.84 5.38 31.31
N LEU A 278 -2.01 5.61 29.99
CA LEU A 278 -3.23 5.24 29.27
C LEU A 278 -3.38 3.72 29.19
N GLN A 279 -2.30 2.98 28.95
CA GLN A 279 -2.33 1.51 28.84
C GLN A 279 -2.88 0.82 30.09
N GLN A 280 -2.68 1.41 31.27
CA GLN A 280 -3.18 0.85 32.54
C GLN A 280 -4.66 1.15 32.79
N LYS A 281 -5.31 1.98 31.96
CA LYS A 281 -6.74 2.27 32.10
C LYS A 281 -7.57 1.10 31.58
N LYS A 282 -8.62 0.76 32.34
CA LYS A 282 -9.56 -0.30 31.98
C LYS A 282 -10.18 -0.10 30.59
N SER A 283 -10.52 1.13 30.22
CA SER A 283 -11.04 1.50 28.89
C SER A 283 -10.10 1.10 27.75
N VAL A 284 -8.79 1.30 27.91
CA VAL A 284 -7.78 0.94 26.91
C VAL A 284 -7.57 -0.57 26.88
N LEU A 285 -7.43 -1.21 28.04
CA LEU A 285 -7.30 -2.67 28.13
C LEU A 285 -8.51 -3.40 27.52
N ASP A 286 -9.72 -2.96 27.86
CA ASP A 286 -10.96 -3.53 27.31
C ASP A 286 -11.04 -3.33 25.79
N ALA A 287 -10.62 -2.17 25.27
CA ALA A 287 -10.60 -1.91 23.83
C ALA A 287 -9.59 -2.79 23.08
N LEU A 288 -8.37 -2.96 23.61
CA LEU A 288 -7.35 -3.82 23.02
C LEU A 288 -7.76 -5.31 23.04
N ASN A 289 -8.34 -5.77 24.17
CA ASN A 289 -8.85 -7.13 24.26
C ASN A 289 -10.00 -7.35 23.28
N LYS A 290 -10.95 -6.40 23.18
CA LYS A 290 -12.06 -6.49 22.23
C LYS A 290 -11.57 -6.53 20.78
N GLU A 291 -10.56 -5.74 20.44
CA GLU A 291 -9.96 -5.78 19.10
C GLU A 291 -9.31 -7.14 18.82
N HIS A 292 -8.60 -7.72 19.79
CA HIS A 292 -8.02 -9.06 19.65
C HIS A 292 -9.10 -10.13 19.45
N GLU A 293 -10.13 -10.12 20.29
CA GLU A 293 -11.28 -11.04 20.20
C GLU A 293 -11.99 -10.91 18.84
N ASP A 294 -12.17 -9.69 18.33
CA ASP A 294 -12.75 -9.45 17.00
C ASP A 294 -11.89 -10.02 15.88
N GLN A 295 -10.55 -9.91 15.98
CA GLN A 295 -9.63 -10.48 15.00
C GLN A 295 -9.67 -12.00 14.99
N GLU A 296 -9.67 -12.64 16.17
CA GLU A 296 -9.77 -14.10 16.30
C GLU A 296 -11.12 -14.61 15.76
N PHE A 297 -12.21 -13.93 16.11
CA PHE A 297 -13.54 -14.29 15.65
C PHE A 297 -13.67 -14.14 14.12
N GLU A 298 -13.16 -13.04 13.55
CA GLU A 298 -13.14 -12.87 12.09
C GLU A 298 -12.30 -13.95 11.40
N ALA A 299 -11.12 -14.27 11.94
CA ALA A 299 -10.26 -15.32 11.39
C ALA A 299 -10.95 -16.68 11.41
N GLN A 300 -11.65 -17.02 12.49
CA GLN A 300 -12.42 -18.26 12.59
C GLN A 300 -13.52 -18.34 11.52
N ILE A 301 -14.26 -17.25 11.31
CA ILE A 301 -15.30 -17.22 10.26
C ILE A 301 -14.69 -17.30 8.87
N GLY A 302 -13.55 -16.64 8.65
CA GLY A 302 -12.80 -16.73 7.40
C GLY A 302 -12.41 -18.17 7.07
N MET A 303 -11.88 -18.91 8.05
CA MET A 303 -11.56 -20.34 7.88
C MET A 303 -12.80 -21.19 7.62
N GLU A 304 -13.88 -21.00 8.39
CA GLU A 304 -15.17 -21.69 8.17
C GLU A 304 -15.66 -21.50 6.72
N LEU A 305 -15.62 -20.26 6.22
CA LEU A 305 -16.04 -19.95 4.85
C LEU A 305 -15.14 -20.61 3.80
N ALA A 306 -13.82 -20.61 4.01
CA ALA A 306 -12.87 -21.22 3.09
C ALA A 306 -13.07 -22.74 3.00
N ASP A 307 -13.21 -23.43 4.14
CA ASP A 307 -13.45 -24.88 4.21
C ASP A 307 -14.75 -25.24 3.48
N LEU A 308 -15.82 -24.46 3.70
CA LEU A 308 -17.10 -24.68 3.02
C LEU A 308 -17.00 -24.43 1.50
N GLN A 309 -16.18 -23.48 1.04
CA GLN A 309 -15.95 -23.24 -0.38
C GLN A 309 -15.17 -24.39 -1.03
N GLU A 310 -14.14 -24.91 -0.35
CA GLU A 310 -13.38 -26.08 -0.82
C GLU A 310 -14.30 -27.31 -0.94
N GLY A 311 -15.16 -27.53 0.05
CA GLY A 311 -16.13 -28.63 0.06
C GLY A 311 -17.22 -28.54 -1.01
N LEU A 312 -17.30 -27.48 -1.81
CA LEU A 312 -18.16 -27.45 -3.02
C LEU A 312 -17.62 -28.38 -4.12
N LEU A 313 -16.34 -28.73 -4.05
CA LEU A 313 -15.68 -29.62 -5.00
C LEU A 313 -15.86 -31.12 -4.63
N ASP A 314 -16.38 -31.41 -3.44
CA ASP A 314 -16.42 -32.74 -2.84
C ASP A 314 -17.68 -33.56 -3.20
N GLY A 315 -17.83 -33.88 -4.49
CA GLY A 315 -18.94 -34.72 -4.95
C GLY A 315 -20.35 -34.18 -4.63
N PRO A 316 -21.43 -34.84 -5.07
CA PRO A 316 -22.76 -34.22 -5.04
C PRO A 316 -23.35 -34.00 -3.63
N GLU A 317 -23.12 -34.94 -2.70
CA GLU A 317 -23.73 -34.90 -1.36
C GLU A 317 -23.05 -33.85 -0.46
N ALA A 318 -21.72 -33.85 -0.39
CA ALA A 318 -21.00 -32.87 0.42
C ALA A 318 -21.15 -31.46 -0.17
N ARG A 319 -21.11 -31.31 -1.50
CA ARG A 319 -21.44 -30.04 -2.17
C ARG A 319 -22.78 -29.49 -1.70
N ALA A 320 -23.85 -30.30 -1.70
CA ALA A 320 -25.18 -29.84 -1.32
C ALA A 320 -25.23 -29.37 0.16
N ALA A 321 -24.59 -30.11 1.07
CA ALA A 321 -24.50 -29.75 2.48
C ALA A 321 -23.69 -28.47 2.71
N ASN A 322 -22.51 -28.35 2.07
CA ASN A 322 -21.63 -27.19 2.18
C ASN A 322 -22.27 -25.94 1.56
N PHE A 323 -22.92 -26.07 0.41
CA PHE A 323 -23.61 -24.95 -0.22
C PHE A 323 -24.78 -24.44 0.62
N SER A 324 -25.54 -25.32 1.27
CA SER A 324 -26.59 -24.91 2.21
C SER A 324 -26.03 -24.09 3.37
N GLN A 325 -24.93 -24.52 3.97
CA GLN A 325 -24.28 -23.81 5.06
C GLN A 325 -23.69 -22.45 4.61
N LEU A 326 -23.05 -22.40 3.44
CA LEU A 326 -22.60 -21.14 2.84
C LEU A 326 -23.75 -20.17 2.65
N LYS A 327 -24.88 -20.64 2.13
CA LYS A 327 -26.05 -19.81 1.91
C LYS A 327 -26.53 -19.14 3.20
N ASP A 328 -26.64 -19.90 4.28
CA ASP A 328 -27.06 -19.40 5.58
C ASP A 328 -26.04 -18.43 6.18
N ARG A 329 -24.74 -18.74 6.07
CA ARG A 329 -23.66 -17.90 6.57
C ARG A 329 -23.58 -16.56 5.83
N LEU A 330 -23.53 -16.60 4.50
CA LEU A 330 -23.42 -15.42 3.66
C LEU A 330 -24.68 -14.55 3.73
N THR A 331 -25.87 -15.13 3.91
CA THR A 331 -27.09 -14.36 4.13
C THR A 331 -27.01 -13.57 5.44
N ARG A 332 -26.57 -14.19 6.54
CA ARG A 332 -26.38 -13.50 7.84
C ARG A 332 -25.31 -12.41 7.74
N LEU A 333 -24.17 -12.69 7.11
CA LEU A 333 -23.11 -11.70 6.89
C LEU A 333 -23.60 -10.54 6.03
N SER A 334 -24.38 -10.80 4.97
CA SER A 334 -24.98 -9.75 4.15
C SER A 334 -25.93 -8.86 4.96
N GLN A 335 -26.77 -9.43 5.83
CA GLN A 335 -27.63 -8.66 6.72
C GLN A 335 -26.81 -7.79 7.69
N GLN A 336 -25.78 -8.36 8.32
CA GLN A 336 -24.88 -7.64 9.21
C GLN A 336 -24.14 -6.51 8.51
N ALA A 337 -23.61 -6.74 7.30
CA ALA A 337 -22.90 -5.76 6.48
C ALA A 337 -23.78 -4.56 6.08
N ASN A 338 -25.09 -4.77 5.98
CA ASN A 338 -26.10 -3.76 5.69
C ASN A 338 -26.72 -3.12 6.95
N GLY A 339 -26.18 -3.42 8.13
CA GLY A 339 -26.61 -2.80 9.39
C GLY A 339 -26.48 -1.26 9.35
N PRO A 340 -27.38 -0.54 10.06
CA PRO A 340 -27.45 0.92 9.97
C PRO A 340 -26.32 1.66 10.70
N ALA A 341 -25.74 1.03 11.74
CA ALA A 341 -24.68 1.62 12.56
C ALA A 341 -23.28 1.16 12.12
N ASP A 342 -22.28 2.03 12.23
CA ASP A 342 -20.88 1.66 12.02
C ASP A 342 -20.29 0.88 13.21
N SER A 343 -20.70 -0.38 13.35
CA SER A 343 -20.24 -1.28 14.41
C SER A 343 -19.05 -2.16 13.99
N SER A 344 -18.37 -2.78 14.96
CA SER A 344 -17.35 -3.82 14.74
C SER A 344 -17.89 -4.96 13.88
N GLU A 345 -19.09 -5.43 14.18
CA GLU A 345 -19.74 -6.56 13.51
C GLU A 345 -20.06 -6.22 12.06
N ARG A 346 -20.56 -5.00 11.80
CA ARG A 346 -20.83 -4.56 10.43
C ARG A 346 -19.56 -4.48 9.60
N ARG A 347 -18.48 -3.90 10.15
CA ARG A 347 -17.19 -3.77 9.46
C ARG A 347 -16.58 -5.14 9.16
N MET A 348 -16.55 -6.04 10.14
CA MET A 348 -16.12 -7.44 9.96
C MET A 348 -16.94 -8.14 8.86
N ALA A 349 -18.27 -8.03 8.90
CA ALA A 349 -19.13 -8.63 7.89
C ALA A 349 -18.82 -8.09 6.48
N ARG A 350 -18.55 -6.78 6.34
CA ARG A 350 -18.13 -6.19 5.06
C ARG A 350 -16.78 -6.69 4.58
N ARG A 351 -15.81 -6.86 5.48
CA ARG A 351 -14.49 -7.45 5.15
C ARG A 351 -14.64 -8.86 4.62
N LEU A 352 -15.32 -9.73 5.37
CA LEU A 352 -15.57 -11.12 4.99
C LEU A 352 -16.34 -11.23 3.65
N MET A 353 -17.41 -10.45 3.48
CA MET A 353 -18.17 -10.44 2.21
C MET A 353 -17.33 -9.95 1.03
N SER A 354 -16.49 -8.93 1.24
CA SER A 354 -15.58 -8.42 0.22
C SER A 354 -14.54 -9.46 -0.19
N GLY A 355 -13.98 -10.21 0.77
CA GLY A 355 -13.11 -11.37 0.51
C GLY A 355 -13.81 -12.42 -0.34
N ILE A 356 -15.01 -12.83 0.04
CA ILE A 356 -15.83 -13.79 -0.72
C ILE A 356 -16.06 -13.33 -2.16
N PHE A 357 -16.32 -12.05 -2.40
CA PHE A 357 -16.52 -11.50 -3.75
C PHE A 357 -15.27 -11.55 -4.64
N ILE A 358 -14.09 -11.61 -4.05
CA ILE A 358 -12.81 -11.78 -4.73
C ILE A 358 -12.54 -13.27 -4.95
N ASP A 359 -12.63 -14.08 -3.89
CA ASP A 359 -12.23 -15.50 -3.90
C ASP A 359 -13.20 -16.38 -4.69
N SER A 360 -14.49 -16.06 -4.67
CA SER A 360 -15.51 -16.77 -5.46
C SER A 360 -15.17 -16.87 -6.94
N ARG A 361 -14.43 -15.92 -7.52
CA ARG A 361 -14.06 -15.95 -8.95
C ARG A 361 -13.24 -17.17 -9.37
N GLY A 362 -12.60 -17.86 -8.41
CA GLY A 362 -11.85 -19.09 -8.65
C GLY A 362 -12.66 -20.38 -8.49
N VAL A 363 -13.92 -20.30 -8.05
CA VAL A 363 -14.76 -21.47 -7.73
C VAL A 363 -15.65 -21.81 -8.93
N ASP A 364 -15.44 -22.99 -9.52
CA ASP A 364 -16.24 -23.50 -10.65
C ASP A 364 -17.55 -24.15 -10.17
N ASP A 365 -18.47 -23.33 -9.64
CA ASP A 365 -19.80 -23.74 -9.22
C ASP A 365 -20.84 -22.67 -9.59
N GLN A 366 -21.64 -22.94 -10.63
CA GLN A 366 -22.57 -21.95 -11.19
C GLN A 366 -23.67 -21.50 -10.22
N GLU A 367 -24.15 -22.41 -9.37
CA GLU A 367 -25.22 -22.10 -8.42
C GLU A 367 -24.71 -21.18 -7.31
N TYR A 368 -23.50 -21.51 -6.80
CA TYR A 368 -22.79 -20.68 -5.85
C TYR A 368 -22.46 -19.30 -6.42
N GLN A 369 -21.91 -19.22 -7.65
CA GLN A 369 -21.64 -17.93 -8.30
C GLN A 369 -22.89 -17.07 -8.37
N LYS A 370 -24.01 -17.65 -8.86
CA LYS A 370 -25.27 -16.93 -8.99
C LYS A 370 -25.80 -16.43 -7.64
N PHE A 371 -25.62 -17.20 -6.57
CA PHE A 371 -26.02 -16.79 -5.24
C PHE A 371 -25.15 -15.65 -4.71
N VAL A 372 -23.81 -15.76 -4.81
CA VAL A 372 -22.87 -14.71 -4.38
C VAL A 372 -23.09 -13.42 -5.15
N ASP A 373 -23.31 -13.50 -6.46
CA ASP A 373 -23.60 -12.32 -7.29
C ASP A 373 -24.90 -11.62 -6.87
N GLY A 374 -25.90 -12.37 -6.41
CA GLY A 374 -27.14 -11.82 -5.85
C GLY A 374 -26.94 -11.07 -4.53
N LEU A 375 -25.84 -11.30 -3.81
CA LEU A 375 -25.49 -10.60 -2.58
C LEU A 375 -24.60 -9.37 -2.80
N ARG A 376 -24.05 -9.19 -4.01
CA ARG A 376 -23.19 -8.03 -4.31
C ARG A 376 -24.02 -6.74 -4.18
N PRO A 377 -23.50 -5.70 -3.51
CA PRO A 377 -24.15 -4.41 -3.52
C PRO A 377 -24.23 -3.89 -4.97
N PRO A 378 -25.30 -3.16 -5.34
CA PRO A 378 -25.42 -2.60 -6.67
C PRO A 378 -24.21 -1.72 -6.97
N VAL A 379 -23.64 -1.88 -8.17
CA VAL A 379 -22.54 -1.04 -8.64
C VAL A 379 -23.03 0.40 -8.64
N ARG A 380 -22.49 1.23 -7.75
CA ARG A 380 -22.71 2.68 -7.81
C ARG A 380 -21.91 3.18 -9.01
N ASN A 381 -22.63 3.63 -10.04
CA ASN A 381 -22.05 4.29 -11.22
C ASN A 381 -21.33 5.58 -10.85
#